data_AF-A0AAJ1VBN5-F1
#
_entry.id   AF-A0AAJ1VBN5-F1
#
_cell.length_a   1.000
_cell.length_b   1.000
_cell.length_c   1.000
_cell.angle_alpha   90.00
_cell.angle_beta   90.00
_cell.angle_gamma   90.00
#
_symmetry.space_group_name_H-M   'P 1'
#
loop_
_entity.id
_entity.type
_entity.pdbx_description
1 polymer ?
#
loop_
_entity_poly.entity_id
_entity_poly.type
_entity_poly.pdbx_seq_one_letter_code
_entity_poly.pdbx_strand_id
1 'polypeptide(L)'
;MGFVSKHIERDAYLPKQRDILLEKALKDLSADPDVLAIYIAGSLAKGNDDHYSDIDLHTIVIPKRKAEFLKRKRDRANNWGDVSFHEDCNPYSPYVVTHYDTFVKVDSW
;
A
#
# COMPACT_ATOMS: atom_id res chain seq x y z
N MET A 1 1.55 -28.35 18.00
CA MET A 1 2.94 -27.96 17.63
C MET A 1 2.82 -26.89 16.57
N GLY A 2 3.23 -25.65 16.88
CA GLY A 2 3.11 -24.52 15.95
C GLY A 2 4.19 -24.56 14.87
N PHE A 3 3.92 -23.96 13.72
CA PHE A 3 4.94 -23.70 12.71
C PHE A 3 5.95 -22.67 13.25
N VAL A 4 7.21 -23.07 13.35
CA VAL A 4 8.31 -22.14 13.65
C VAL A 4 8.95 -21.76 12.31
N SER A 5 8.70 -20.53 11.87
CA SER A 5 9.32 -20.00 10.65
C SER A 5 10.83 -19.84 10.85
N LYS A 6 11.64 -20.32 9.90
CA LYS A 6 13.09 -20.03 9.87
C LYS A 6 13.40 -18.54 9.61
N HIS A 7 12.37 -17.74 9.32
CA HIS A 7 12.48 -16.32 9.00
C HIS A 7 11.99 -15.40 10.13
N ILE A 8 11.81 -15.91 11.36
CA ILE A 8 11.33 -15.11 12.52
C ILE A 8 12.08 -13.79 12.67
N GLU A 9 13.40 -13.79 12.55
CA GLU A 9 14.21 -12.56 12.70
C GLU A 9 13.92 -11.54 11.59
N ARG A 10 13.76 -11.99 10.34
CA ARG A 10 13.35 -11.13 9.22
C ARG A 10 11.93 -10.60 9.44
N ASP A 11 11.01 -11.50 9.78
CA ASP A 11 9.57 -11.23 9.86
C ASP A 11 9.23 -10.27 11.01
N ALA A 12 10.07 -10.23 12.06
CA ALA A 12 9.97 -9.26 13.14
C ALA A 12 10.06 -7.79 12.67
N TYR A 13 10.64 -7.54 11.49
CA TYR A 13 10.74 -6.20 10.91
C TYR A 13 9.58 -5.83 9.97
N LEU A 14 8.69 -6.76 9.61
CA LEU A 14 7.58 -6.49 8.68
C LEU A 14 6.65 -5.35 9.17
N PRO A 15 6.23 -5.31 10.45
CA PRO A 15 5.40 -4.21 10.94
C PRO A 15 6.08 -2.84 10.76
N LYS A 16 7.39 -2.76 11.04
CA LYS A 16 8.15 -1.51 10.87
C LYS A 16 8.23 -1.09 9.41
N GLN A 17 8.44 -2.03 8.49
CA GLN A 17 8.46 -1.73 7.06
C GLN A 17 7.08 -1.29 6.56
N ARG A 18 6.01 -1.90 7.09
CA ARG A 18 4.63 -1.49 6.84
C ARG A 18 4.38 -0.06 7.29
N ASP A 19 4.81 0.32 8.49
CA ASP A 19 4.67 1.69 8.99
C ASP A 19 5.40 2.71 8.08
N ILE A 20 6.62 2.39 7.63
CA ILE A 20 7.40 3.23 6.72
C ILE A 20 6.70 3.41 5.37
N LEU A 21 6.18 2.33 4.79
CA LEU A 21 5.44 2.37 3.53
C LEU A 21 4.16 3.20 3.66
N LEU A 22 3.41 3.00 4.75
CA LEU A 22 2.20 3.76 5.02
C LEU A 22 2.49 5.26 5.18
N GLU A 23 3.53 5.63 5.94
CA GLU A 23 3.92 7.03 6.11
C GLU A 23 4.27 7.69 4.77
N LYS A 24 5.06 7.00 3.93
CA LYS A 24 5.44 7.51 2.60
C LYS A 24 4.23 7.63 1.67
N ALA A 25 3.33 6.66 1.68
CA ALA A 25 2.09 6.72 0.91
C ALA A 25 1.21 7.89 1.35
N LEU A 26 1.03 8.08 2.66
CA LEU A 26 0.28 9.20 3.21
C LEU A 26 0.90 10.54 2.82
N LYS A 27 2.24 10.67 2.89
CA LYS A 27 2.94 11.89 2.48
C LYS A 27 2.77 12.19 0.99
N ASP A 28 2.92 11.18 0.12
CA ASP A 28 2.75 11.33 -1.34
C ASP A 28 1.32 11.70 -1.73
N LEU A 29 0.32 11.03 -1.14
CA LEU A 29 -1.08 11.25 -1.45
C LEU A 29 -1.60 12.57 -0.85
N SER A 30 -1.21 12.91 0.37
CA SER A 30 -1.63 14.16 1.03
C SER A 30 -1.00 15.41 0.38
N ALA A 31 0.08 15.26 -0.37
CA ALA A 31 0.69 16.34 -1.12
C ALA A 31 0.00 16.62 -2.46
N ASP A 32 -0.88 15.73 -2.94
CA ASP A 32 -1.64 15.93 -4.18
C ASP A 32 -2.90 16.77 -3.89
N PRO A 33 -3.03 18.00 -4.45
CA PRO A 33 -4.22 18.84 -4.23
C PRO A 33 -5.51 18.24 -4.82
N ASP A 34 -5.41 17.23 -5.69
CA ASP A 34 -6.58 16.53 -6.25
C ASP A 34 -7.09 15.41 -5.33
N VAL A 35 -6.36 15.07 -4.26
CA VAL A 35 -6.78 14.11 -3.23
C VAL A 35 -7.62 14.82 -2.17
N LEU A 36 -8.85 14.33 -1.99
CA LEU A 36 -9.84 14.88 -1.05
C LEU A 36 -9.79 14.18 0.31
N ALA A 37 -9.54 12.88 0.32
CA ALA A 37 -9.45 12.09 1.54
C ALA A 37 -8.64 10.81 1.30
N ILE A 38 -8.07 10.28 2.38
CA ILE A 38 -7.37 9.00 2.41
C ILE A 38 -7.92 8.23 3.61
N TYR A 39 -8.22 6.95 3.44
CA TYR A 39 -8.57 6.09 4.56
C TYR A 39 -7.98 4.70 4.39
N ILE A 40 -7.67 4.07 5.52
CA ILE A 40 -7.25 2.67 5.57
C ILE A 40 -8.47 1.77 5.78
N ALA A 41 -8.42 0.57 5.21
CA ALA A 41 -9.40 -0.49 5.44
C ALA A 41 -8.69 -1.71 6.06
N GLY A 42 -9.27 -2.89 5.93
CA GLY A 42 -8.59 -4.13 6.31
C GLY A 42 -8.41 -4.35 7.80
N SER A 43 -7.41 -5.14 8.14
CA SER A 43 -7.07 -5.49 9.51
C SER A 43 -6.50 -4.30 10.29
N LEU A 44 -5.71 -3.43 9.63
CA LEU A 44 -5.18 -2.20 10.23
C LEU A 44 -6.30 -1.28 10.71
N ALA A 45 -7.33 -1.05 9.88
CA ALA A 45 -8.46 -0.22 10.27
C ALA A 45 -9.31 -0.83 11.39
N LYS A 46 -9.33 -2.17 11.50
CA LYS A 46 -10.05 -2.91 12.55
C LYS A 46 -9.26 -3.05 13.86
N GLY A 47 -7.96 -2.76 13.85
CA GLY A 47 -7.07 -2.97 14.99
C GLY A 47 -6.86 -4.45 15.32
N ASN A 48 -6.99 -5.34 14.33
CA ASN A 48 -6.76 -6.77 14.46
C ASN A 48 -5.69 -7.29 13.49
N ASP A 49 -4.79 -6.41 13.07
CA ASP A 49 -3.62 -6.76 12.28
C ASP A 49 -2.61 -7.61 13.06
N ASP A 50 -1.83 -8.36 12.30
CA ASP A 50 -0.71 -9.14 12.79
C ASP A 50 0.58 -8.76 12.02
N HIS A 51 1.66 -9.50 12.27
CA HIS A 51 2.95 -9.27 11.58
C HIS A 51 2.89 -9.46 10.06
N TYR A 52 1.87 -10.15 9.55
CA TYR A 52 1.77 -10.56 8.15
C TYR A 52 0.69 -9.77 7.39
N SER A 53 -0.03 -8.91 8.08
CA SER A 53 -1.06 -8.06 7.51
C SER A 53 -0.47 -7.02 6.54
N ASP A 54 -1.16 -6.86 5.43
CA ASP A 54 -0.92 -5.88 4.37
C ASP A 54 -1.52 -4.50 4.72
N ILE A 55 -1.37 -3.56 3.79
CA ILE A 55 -1.99 -2.24 3.87
C ILE A 55 -3.12 -2.17 2.84
N ASP A 56 -4.34 -1.97 3.32
CA ASP A 56 -5.47 -1.63 2.46
C ASP A 56 -5.70 -0.11 2.44
N LEU A 57 -5.34 0.56 1.33
CA LEU A 57 -5.31 2.02 1.22
C LEU A 57 -6.29 2.54 0.17
N HIS A 58 -7.23 3.39 0.59
CA HIS A 58 -8.18 4.02 -0.32
C HIS A 58 -7.92 5.52 -0.46
N THR A 59 -7.93 5.99 -1.71
CA THR A 59 -7.76 7.41 -2.04
C THR A 59 -9.02 7.97 -2.69
N ILE A 60 -9.62 8.98 -2.07
CA ILE A 60 -10.73 9.74 -2.66
C ILE A 60 -10.15 10.95 -3.37
N VAL A 61 -10.45 11.08 -4.67
CA VAL A 61 -9.96 12.17 -5.51
C VAL A 61 -11.11 12.96 -6.12
N ILE A 62 -10.82 14.18 -6.56
CA ILE A 62 -11.78 15.00 -7.30
C ILE A 62 -12.28 14.23 -8.53
N PRO A 63 -13.61 14.09 -8.75
CA PRO A 63 -14.14 13.25 -9.83
C PRO A 63 -13.59 13.57 -11.22
N LYS A 64 -13.35 14.85 -11.51
CA LYS A 64 -12.79 15.33 -12.78
C LYS A 64 -11.33 14.90 -13.01
N ARG A 65 -10.61 14.57 -11.94
CA ARG A 65 -9.18 14.19 -11.95
C ARG A 65 -8.94 12.69 -11.82
N LYS A 66 -9.99 11.91 -11.54
CA LYS A 66 -9.90 10.46 -11.35
C LYS A 66 -9.13 9.74 -12.47
N ALA A 67 -9.41 10.05 -13.73
CA ALA A 67 -8.73 9.41 -14.86
C ALA A 67 -7.23 9.72 -14.92
N GLU A 68 -6.82 10.95 -14.57
CA GLU A 68 -5.41 11.35 -14.50
C GLU A 68 -4.70 10.73 -13.30
N PHE A 69 -5.40 10.61 -12.17
CA PHE A 69 -4.91 9.94 -10.99
C PHE A 69 -4.63 8.44 -11.25
N LEU A 70 -5.60 7.72 -11.85
CA LEU A 70 -5.47 6.30 -12.17
C LEU A 70 -4.31 5.99 -13.13
N LYS A 71 -3.98 6.91 -14.05
CA LYS A 71 -2.81 6.76 -14.94
C LYS A 71 -1.49 6.75 -14.17
N ARG A 72 -1.40 7.48 -13.05
CA ARG A 72 -0.18 7.64 -12.24
C ARG A 72 -0.14 6.71 -11.02
N LYS A 73 -1.16 5.89 -10.77
CA LYS A 73 -1.27 5.06 -9.55
C LYS A 73 -0.07 4.16 -9.31
N ARG A 74 0.51 3.57 -10.38
CA ARG A 74 1.73 2.75 -10.29
C ARG A 74 2.96 3.58 -9.98
N ASP A 75 3.11 4.70 -10.66
CA ASP A 75 4.23 5.61 -10.41
C ASP A 75 4.22 6.10 -8.96
N ARG A 76 3.02 6.37 -8.42
CA ARG A 76 2.84 6.67 -6.99
C ARG A 76 3.29 5.54 -6.10
N ALA A 77 2.79 4.31 -6.32
CA ALA A 77 3.21 3.14 -5.54
C ALA A 77 4.73 2.91 -5.60
N ASN A 78 5.35 3.11 -6.77
CA ASN A 78 6.80 3.04 -6.93
C ASN A 78 7.57 4.09 -6.09
N ASN A 79 6.94 5.19 -5.69
CA ASN A 79 7.57 6.22 -4.85
C ASN A 79 7.52 5.89 -3.35
N TRP A 80 6.71 4.90 -2.92
CA TRP A 80 6.57 4.57 -1.50
C TRP A 80 7.68 3.62 -1.02
N GLY A 81 8.30 2.84 -1.91
CA GLY A 81 9.40 1.94 -1.56
C GLY A 81 9.92 1.20 -2.79
N ASP A 82 10.94 0.37 -2.58
CA ASP A 82 11.51 -0.45 -3.65
C ASP A 82 10.54 -1.58 -4.01
N VAL A 83 9.99 -1.51 -5.22
CA VAL A 83 8.96 -2.44 -5.69
C VAL A 83 9.59 -3.72 -6.23
N SER A 84 9.10 -4.86 -5.77
CA SER A 84 9.41 -6.17 -6.34
C SER A 84 8.56 -6.43 -7.59
N PHE A 85 7.23 -6.31 -7.49
CA PHE A 85 6.31 -6.44 -8.63
C PHE A 85 4.91 -5.88 -8.32
N HIS A 86 4.10 -5.73 -9.38
CA HIS A 86 2.67 -5.39 -9.33
C HIS A 86 1.84 -6.61 -9.82
N GLU A 87 0.73 -6.95 -9.15
CA GLU A 87 -0.05 -8.15 -9.53
C GLU A 87 -0.82 -8.02 -10.85
N ASP A 88 -1.41 -6.86 -11.12
CA ASP A 88 -2.23 -6.60 -12.32
C ASP A 88 -1.46 -5.70 -13.30
N CYS A 89 -1.68 -5.88 -14.60
CA CYS A 89 -1.16 -5.09 -15.71
C CYS A 89 -2.18 -4.08 -16.28
N ASN A 90 -3.44 -4.10 -15.84
CA ASN A 90 -4.49 -3.23 -16.37
C ASN A 90 -4.29 -1.74 -15.97
N PRO A 91 -4.00 -0.84 -16.93
CA PRO A 91 -3.82 0.57 -16.65
C PRO A 91 -5.11 1.25 -16.17
N TYR A 92 -6.28 0.72 -16.54
CA TYR A 92 -7.59 1.30 -16.22
C TYR A 92 -8.24 0.73 -14.96
N SER A 93 -7.64 -0.29 -14.34
CA SER A 93 -8.13 -0.81 -13.06
C SER A 93 -8.21 0.33 -12.02
N PRO A 94 -9.26 0.42 -11.19
CA PRO A 94 -9.30 1.42 -10.13
C PRO A 94 -8.30 1.13 -9.01
N TYR A 95 -7.58 0.01 -9.06
CA TYR A 95 -6.63 -0.37 -8.02
C TYR A 95 -5.24 -0.74 -8.58
N VAL A 96 -4.27 -0.84 -7.68
CA VAL A 96 -2.96 -1.44 -7.88
C VAL A 96 -2.57 -2.22 -6.62
N VAL A 97 -2.16 -3.47 -6.80
CA VAL A 97 -1.59 -4.30 -5.73
C VAL A 97 -0.09 -4.37 -5.94
N THR A 98 0.66 -3.84 -4.97
CA THR A 98 2.12 -3.66 -5.06
C THR A 98 2.81 -4.49 -3.99
N HIS A 99 3.78 -5.30 -4.41
CA HIS A 99 4.65 -6.06 -3.51
C HIS A 99 6.02 -5.38 -3.45
N TYR A 100 6.48 -5.05 -2.25
CA TYR A 100 7.78 -4.40 -2.03
C TYR A 100 8.86 -5.42 -1.71
N ASP A 101 10.12 -5.06 -1.92
CA ASP A 101 11.29 -5.90 -1.61
C ASP A 101 11.41 -6.25 -0.10
N THR A 102 10.79 -5.44 0.75
CA THR A 102 10.60 -5.66 2.19
C THR A 102 9.57 -6.75 2.53
N PHE A 103 8.95 -7.39 1.52
CA PHE A 103 7.89 -8.40 1.63
C PHE A 103 6.53 -7.87 2.15
N VAL A 104 6.39 -6.56 2.31
CA VAL A 104 5.09 -5.95 2.61
C VAL A 104 4.30 -5.77 1.31
N LYS A 105 2.99 -6.00 1.37
CA LYS A 105 2.04 -5.78 0.28
C LYS A 105 1.18 -4.55 0.58
N VAL A 106 0.89 -3.77 -0.46
CA VAL A 106 -0.05 -2.64 -0.40
C VAL A 106 -1.08 -2.79 -1.50
N ASP A 107 -2.34 -2.87 -1.11
CA ASP A 107 -3.49 -2.83 -2.00
C ASP A 107 -4.00 -1.39 -1.99
N SER A 108 -3.92 -0.69 -3.13
CA SER A 108 -4.28 0.72 -3.25
C SER A 108 -5.42 0.92 -4.24
N TRP A 109 -6.52 1.53 -3.79
CA TRP A 109 -7.75 1.82 -4.55
C TRP A 109 -8.01 3.32 -4.73
#